data_AF-A0A2V5W1J6-F1
#
_entry.id   AF-A0A2V5W1J6-F1
#
_cell.length_a   1.000
_cell.length_b   1.000
_cell.length_c   1.000
_cell.angle_alpha   90.00
_cell.angle_beta   90.00
_cell.angle_gamma   90.00
#
_symmetry.space_group_name_H-M   'P 1'
#
loop_
_entity.id
_entity.type
_entity.pdbx_description
1 polymer ?
#
loop_
_entity_poly.entity_id
_entity_poly.type
_entity_poly.pdbx_seq_one_letter_code
_entity_poly.pdbx_strand_id
1 'polypeptide(L)'
;MAIWEFRDNELSLSGESARLHRAQYYKDLPEHISDRFDDYEIEFDEITEADERDLKEFFQRLQQGLPLTSSEKLNSVHSNLRDFAKRLAKHNFFRSKVALNDKRYAHFDIVSKVAAIEIEGIDTGLRYDDLKTTFESQASFSTRSNVAQRLRLIFDYLDKVFPNRCDTLRNRTMIQSLATLAGRLITTGKHSGREKDLCQFLTEFSEELSRQMTLGQEATDPDYITFQKTVNSNVRRNAQIRNEIRLRKLLVFDPSFADALGASGIVESAMARGIGDAGKRIQNLISQKNESYARDHGEDLFKPTNKTTKAFSEIGKPIRGYTEYREWLDNLYFIFRESVGMRLDGAWPQSFADINLLRTAERHDVDHGDASKTRSKRKKLGSVFFKYSGNKTPATLAPERFAIVQAKLLADLEEDTKNLKWAKGPVKTAT
;
A
#
# COMPACT_ATOMS: atom_id res chain seq x y z
N MET A 1 46.97 -6.42 1.51
CA MET A 1 47.60 -6.72 2.82
C MET A 1 47.59 -8.20 3.16
N ALA A 2 46.45 -8.90 3.02
CA ALA A 2 46.32 -10.32 3.40
C ALA A 2 47.38 -11.32 2.88
N ILE A 3 47.94 -11.12 1.67
CA ILE A 3 48.99 -12.02 1.12
C ILE A 3 50.25 -11.97 1.98
N TRP A 4 50.69 -10.76 2.35
CA TRP A 4 51.88 -10.56 3.17
C TRP A 4 51.64 -10.99 4.62
N GLU A 5 50.48 -10.67 5.18
CA GLU A 5 50.09 -11.13 6.53
C GLU A 5 50.06 -12.66 6.63
N PHE A 6 49.65 -13.37 5.58
CA PHE A 6 49.70 -14.83 5.56
C PHE A 6 51.14 -15.34 5.51
N ARG A 7 51.98 -14.77 4.64
CA ARG A 7 53.42 -15.10 4.52
C ARG A 7 54.16 -14.89 5.85
N ASP A 8 53.82 -13.82 6.56
CA ASP A 8 54.40 -13.46 7.85
C ASP A 8 53.81 -14.28 9.02
N ASN A 9 52.87 -15.20 8.75
CA ASN A 9 52.18 -16.05 9.73
C ASN A 9 51.26 -15.29 10.70
N GLU A 10 50.87 -14.06 10.35
CA GLU A 10 49.94 -13.24 11.12
C GLU A 10 48.48 -13.54 10.78
N LEU A 11 48.23 -14.04 9.57
CA LEU A 11 46.94 -14.50 9.09
C LEU A 11 46.93 -16.03 8.99
N SER A 12 45.86 -16.69 9.48
CA SER A 12 45.69 -18.14 9.35
C SER A 12 44.68 -18.49 8.25
N LEU A 13 44.91 -19.59 7.55
CA LEU A 13 43.92 -20.15 6.63
C LEU A 13 42.65 -20.59 7.37
N SER A 14 41.52 -20.51 6.66
CA SER A 14 40.26 -21.07 7.15
C SER A 14 40.37 -22.59 7.35
N GLY A 15 39.52 -23.17 8.20
CA GLY A 15 39.54 -24.62 8.46
C GLY A 15 39.25 -25.50 7.23
N GLU A 16 38.70 -24.94 6.15
CA GLU A 16 38.52 -25.62 4.87
C GLU A 16 39.81 -25.55 4.03
N SER A 17 40.37 -24.35 3.86
CA SER A 17 41.62 -24.11 3.14
C SER A 17 42.82 -24.81 3.79
N ALA A 18 42.86 -24.85 5.13
CA ALA A 18 43.92 -25.53 5.87
C ALA A 18 43.90 -27.04 5.67
N ARG A 19 42.73 -27.66 5.45
CA ARG A 19 42.64 -29.08 5.08
C ARG A 19 43.13 -29.34 3.67
N LEU A 20 42.84 -28.42 2.74
CA LEU A 20 43.25 -28.50 1.35
C LEU A 20 44.78 -28.38 1.20
N HIS A 21 45.37 -27.40 1.89
CA HIS A 21 46.80 -27.08 1.82
C HIS A 21 47.62 -27.74 2.93
N ARG A 22 46.97 -28.53 3.80
CA ARG A 22 47.54 -29.32 4.90
C ARG A 22 48.30 -28.51 5.95
N ALA A 23 48.05 -27.20 6.01
CA ALA A 23 48.68 -26.29 6.94
C ALA A 23 47.75 -25.12 7.25
N GLN A 24 47.85 -24.59 8.47
CA GLN A 24 47.06 -23.43 8.88
C GLN A 24 47.81 -22.11 8.69
N TYR A 25 49.14 -22.13 8.80
CA TYR A 25 50.03 -20.99 8.63
C TYR A 25 51.04 -21.27 7.52
N TYR A 26 51.61 -20.21 6.93
CA TYR A 26 52.55 -20.31 5.83
C TYR A 26 53.79 -21.15 6.20
N LYS A 27 54.35 -20.98 7.39
CA LYS A 27 55.52 -21.72 7.90
C LYS A 27 55.30 -23.23 7.99
N ASP A 28 54.04 -23.66 8.05
CA ASP A 28 53.65 -25.06 8.20
C ASP A 28 53.27 -25.69 6.85
N LEU A 29 53.33 -24.92 5.75
CA LEU A 29 52.98 -25.41 4.41
C LEU A 29 53.97 -26.49 3.94
N PRO A 30 53.48 -27.53 3.24
CA PRO A 30 54.34 -28.41 2.49
C PRO A 30 55.18 -27.62 1.48
N GLU A 31 56.46 -27.97 1.35
CA GLU A 31 57.45 -27.27 0.51
C GLU A 31 56.96 -26.97 -0.91
N HIS A 32 56.41 -27.96 -1.61
CA HIS A 32 55.83 -27.77 -2.95
C HIS A 32 54.66 -26.77 -3.04
N ILE A 33 54.00 -26.43 -1.93
CA ILE A 33 52.92 -25.44 -1.87
C ILE A 33 53.48 -24.06 -1.50
N SER A 34 54.45 -23.98 -0.58
CA SER A 34 55.13 -22.71 -0.28
C SER A 34 55.88 -22.20 -1.51
N ASP A 35 56.56 -23.08 -2.25
CA ASP A 35 57.29 -22.70 -3.47
C ASP A 35 56.33 -22.13 -4.52
N ARG A 36 55.19 -22.80 -4.74
CA ARG A 36 54.15 -22.30 -5.64
C ARG A 36 53.51 -20.99 -5.21
N PHE A 37 53.49 -20.71 -3.92
CA PHE A 37 52.97 -19.45 -3.38
C PHE A 37 53.97 -18.32 -3.58
N ASP A 38 55.25 -18.59 -3.32
CA ASP A 38 56.35 -17.61 -3.47
C ASP A 38 56.64 -17.28 -4.93
N ASP A 39 56.55 -18.28 -5.81
CA ASP A 39 56.75 -18.14 -7.25
C ASP A 39 55.53 -17.52 -7.97
N TYR A 40 54.46 -17.20 -7.24
CA TYR A 40 53.27 -16.59 -7.84
C TYR A 40 53.53 -15.10 -8.15
N GLU A 41 53.75 -14.80 -9.43
CA GLU A 41 53.84 -13.42 -9.90
C GLU A 41 52.47 -12.74 -9.92
N ILE A 42 52.36 -11.62 -9.20
CA ILE A 42 51.16 -10.79 -9.19
C ILE A 42 51.31 -9.73 -10.28
N GLU A 43 50.58 -9.89 -11.38
CA GLU A 43 50.40 -8.82 -12.36
C GLU A 43 49.41 -7.78 -11.83
N PHE A 44 49.82 -6.52 -11.80
CA PHE A 44 48.93 -5.41 -11.46
C PHE A 44 49.23 -4.19 -12.32
N ASP A 45 48.19 -3.44 -12.64
CA ASP A 45 48.29 -2.13 -13.29
C ASP A 45 48.11 -1.02 -12.25
N GLU A 46 49.04 -0.08 -12.18
CA GLU A 46 48.94 1.11 -11.33
C GLU A 46 48.40 2.29 -12.15
N ILE A 47 47.32 2.91 -11.70
CA ILE A 47 46.69 4.07 -12.35
C ILE A 47 46.99 5.31 -11.50
N THR A 48 47.92 6.15 -11.95
CA THR A 48 48.48 7.25 -11.14
C THR A 48 47.82 8.63 -11.33
N GLU A 49 46.81 8.77 -12.20
CA GLU A 49 46.15 10.06 -12.48
C GLU A 49 44.64 9.94 -12.77
N ALA A 50 43.94 9.03 -12.09
CA ALA A 50 42.49 8.90 -12.26
C ALA A 50 41.73 10.02 -11.55
N ASP A 51 40.81 10.69 -12.25
CA ASP A 51 39.84 11.57 -11.61
C ASP A 51 38.75 10.76 -10.86
N GLU A 52 37.86 11.44 -10.11
CA GLU A 52 36.81 10.74 -9.37
C GLU A 52 35.83 9.97 -10.28
N ARG A 53 35.76 10.33 -11.57
CA ARG A 53 34.92 9.66 -12.58
C ARG A 53 35.61 8.38 -13.05
N ASP A 54 36.89 8.44 -13.39
CA ASP A 54 37.69 7.29 -13.80
C ASP A 54 37.74 6.24 -12.67
N LEU A 55 37.95 6.67 -11.43
CA LEU A 55 37.90 5.81 -10.24
C LEU A 55 36.56 5.05 -10.11
N LYS A 56 35.44 5.71 -10.36
CA LYS A 56 34.11 5.09 -10.30
C LYS A 56 33.90 4.09 -11.44
N GLU A 57 34.42 4.39 -12.62
CA GLU A 57 34.32 3.50 -13.78
C GLU A 57 35.20 2.25 -13.61
N PHE A 58 36.44 2.41 -13.14
CA PHE A 58 37.29 1.27 -12.79
C PHE A 58 36.70 0.43 -11.66
N PHE A 59 36.11 1.05 -10.64
CA PHE A 59 35.38 0.33 -9.59
C PHE A 59 34.23 -0.53 -10.15
N GLN A 60 33.49 -0.04 -11.16
CA GLN A 60 32.45 -0.84 -11.81
C GLN A 60 33.01 -2.02 -12.60
N ARG A 61 34.14 -1.84 -13.26
CA ARG A 61 34.78 -2.87 -14.11
C ARG A 61 35.49 -3.94 -13.29
N LEU A 62 36.21 -3.56 -12.23
CA LEU A 62 37.00 -4.47 -11.38
C LEU A 62 36.15 -5.37 -10.47
N GLN A 63 34.90 -4.99 -10.19
CA GLN A 63 33.97 -5.80 -9.37
C GLN A 63 33.28 -6.94 -10.14
N GLN A 64 33.76 -7.34 -11.33
CA GLN A 64 33.12 -8.41 -12.13
C GLN A 64 33.12 -9.80 -11.47
N GLY A 65 33.82 -10.03 -10.34
CA GLY A 65 33.66 -11.24 -9.52
C GLY A 65 32.32 -11.33 -8.76
N LEU A 66 31.63 -10.20 -8.53
CA LEU A 66 30.28 -10.13 -7.94
C LEU A 66 29.49 -9.01 -8.62
N PRO A 67 28.44 -9.31 -9.40
CA PRO A 67 27.73 -8.28 -10.16
C PRO A 67 27.16 -7.18 -9.24
N LEU A 68 27.47 -5.93 -9.57
CA LEU A 68 26.91 -4.76 -8.90
C LEU A 68 25.38 -4.75 -9.02
N THR A 69 24.71 -4.46 -7.91
CA THR A 69 23.27 -4.20 -7.88
C THR A 69 22.95 -2.89 -8.60
N SER A 70 21.70 -2.75 -9.04
CA SER A 70 21.19 -1.51 -9.62
C SER A 70 21.46 -0.28 -8.73
N SER A 71 21.35 -0.42 -7.41
CA SER A 71 21.57 0.67 -6.45
C SER A 71 23.05 1.05 -6.35
N GLU A 72 23.97 0.09 -6.43
CA GLU A 72 25.41 0.35 -6.48
C GLU A 72 25.82 1.03 -7.77
N LYS A 73 25.32 0.55 -8.92
CA LYS A 73 25.53 1.19 -10.23
C LYS A 73 24.96 2.61 -10.27
N LEU A 74 23.78 2.83 -9.67
CA LEU A 74 23.17 4.16 -9.61
C LEU A 74 23.96 5.12 -8.71
N ASN A 75 24.54 4.63 -7.61
CA ASN A 75 25.37 5.46 -6.72
C ASN A 75 26.67 5.94 -7.37
N SER A 76 27.12 5.32 -8.47
CA SER A 76 28.26 5.81 -9.27
C SER A 76 27.88 6.82 -10.36
N VAL A 77 26.59 7.06 -10.62
CA VAL A 77 26.17 8.08 -11.59
C VAL A 77 26.56 9.47 -11.07
N HIS A 78 27.19 10.27 -11.94
CA HIS A 78 27.61 11.64 -11.61
C HIS A 78 26.41 12.58 -11.64
N SER A 79 25.83 12.83 -10.47
CA SER A 79 24.63 13.66 -10.36
C SER A 79 24.47 14.30 -8.98
N ASN A 80 24.11 15.58 -8.93
CA ASN A 80 23.76 16.24 -7.67
C ASN A 80 22.51 15.62 -7.01
N LEU A 81 21.62 15.00 -7.79
CA LEU A 81 20.48 14.26 -7.27
C LEU A 81 20.95 13.02 -6.51
N ARG A 82 21.96 12.31 -7.03
CA ARG A 82 22.61 11.18 -6.36
C ARG A 82 23.12 11.58 -4.98
N ASP A 83 23.86 12.69 -4.91
CA ASP A 83 24.42 13.18 -3.65
C ASP A 83 23.34 13.60 -2.66
N PHE A 84 22.29 14.25 -3.16
CA PHE A 84 21.12 14.61 -2.35
C PHE A 84 20.42 13.36 -1.80
N ALA A 85 20.11 12.39 -2.65
CA ALA A 85 19.44 11.15 -2.26
C ALA A 85 20.28 10.34 -1.25
N LYS A 86 21.61 10.30 -1.43
CA LYS A 86 22.53 9.63 -0.49
C LYS A 86 22.56 10.29 0.89
N ARG A 87 22.45 11.63 0.96
CA ARG A 87 22.30 12.34 2.24
C ARG A 87 20.95 12.07 2.88
N LEU A 88 19.88 12.13 2.09
CA LEU A 88 18.51 11.91 2.57
C LEU A 88 18.27 10.47 3.01
N ALA A 89 18.99 9.48 2.46
CA ALA A 89 18.95 8.10 2.92
C ALA A 89 19.40 7.93 4.39
N LYS A 90 20.11 8.92 4.96
CA LYS A 90 20.53 8.95 6.37
C LYS A 90 19.48 9.59 7.30
N HIS A 91 18.30 9.92 6.79
CA HIS A 91 17.22 10.55 7.56
C HIS A 91 16.82 9.73 8.80
N ASN A 92 16.33 10.40 9.86
CA ASN A 92 15.92 9.74 11.10
C ASN A 92 14.86 8.65 10.91
N PHE A 93 13.98 8.84 9.93
CA PHE A 93 13.02 7.82 9.50
C PHE A 93 13.71 6.47 9.20
N PHE A 94 14.76 6.48 8.39
CA PHE A 94 15.51 5.28 8.03
C PHE A 94 16.35 4.73 9.19
N ARG A 95 16.95 5.63 9.99
CA ARG A 95 17.83 5.23 11.10
C ARG A 95 17.06 4.62 12.27
N SER A 96 15.87 5.14 12.58
CA SER A 96 15.17 4.84 13.83
C SER A 96 13.83 4.11 13.63
N LYS A 97 13.16 4.30 12.49
CA LYS A 97 11.80 3.77 12.27
C LYS A 97 11.79 2.53 11.37
N VAL A 98 12.70 2.47 10.40
CA VAL A 98 12.76 1.39 9.41
C VAL A 98 13.48 0.15 9.97
N ALA A 99 12.88 -1.03 9.79
CA ALA A 99 13.47 -2.30 10.21
C ALA A 99 14.46 -2.88 9.19
N LEU A 100 14.32 -2.54 7.91
CA LEU A 100 15.25 -2.92 6.84
C LEU A 100 16.66 -2.35 7.07
N ASN A 101 17.66 -3.24 7.11
CA ASN A 101 19.07 -2.85 7.17
C ASN A 101 19.55 -2.20 5.87
N ASP A 102 20.43 -1.19 5.97
CA ASP A 102 21.01 -0.51 4.81
C ASP A 102 22.16 -1.31 4.15
N LYS A 103 21.90 -2.56 3.79
CA LYS A 103 22.87 -3.39 3.06
C LYS A 103 22.81 -3.09 1.56
N ARG A 104 23.97 -2.86 0.94
CA ARG A 104 24.12 -2.58 -0.51
C ARG A 104 23.19 -1.42 -0.95
N TYR A 105 23.29 -0.28 -0.26
CA TYR A 105 22.58 0.97 -0.59
C TYR A 105 21.04 0.83 -0.63
N ALA A 106 20.47 0.09 0.32
CA ALA A 106 19.03 -0.18 0.36
C ALA A 106 18.19 1.08 0.60
N HIS A 107 18.61 1.95 1.52
CA HIS A 107 17.91 3.19 1.84
C HIS A 107 18.06 4.20 0.70
N PHE A 108 19.25 4.27 0.11
CA PHE A 108 19.51 5.08 -1.09
C PHE A 108 18.63 4.64 -2.28
N ASP A 109 18.44 3.34 -2.50
CA ASP A 109 17.54 2.80 -3.53
C ASP A 109 16.09 3.30 -3.34
N ILE A 110 15.60 3.27 -2.10
CA ILE A 110 14.26 3.73 -1.75
C ILE A 110 14.13 5.22 -2.07
N VAL A 111 15.04 6.05 -1.56
CA VAL A 111 15.03 7.50 -1.79
C VAL A 111 15.14 7.82 -3.28
N SER A 112 15.99 7.11 -4.01
CA SER A 112 16.19 7.32 -5.45
C SER A 112 14.91 7.06 -6.24
N LYS A 113 14.19 5.98 -5.92
CA LYS A 113 12.92 5.66 -6.58
C LYS A 113 11.81 6.66 -6.24
N VAL A 114 11.76 7.13 -4.99
CA VAL A 114 10.82 8.19 -4.61
C VAL A 114 11.16 9.48 -5.35
N ALA A 115 12.45 9.86 -5.41
CA ALA A 115 12.90 11.04 -6.15
C ALA A 115 12.54 10.97 -7.64
N ALA A 116 12.75 9.82 -8.29
CA ALA A 116 12.35 9.64 -9.69
C ALA A 116 10.85 9.84 -9.90
N ILE A 117 10.00 9.31 -9.00
CA ILE A 117 8.55 9.52 -9.06
C ILE A 117 8.17 10.99 -8.89
N GLU A 118 8.86 11.72 -8.02
CA GLU A 118 8.60 13.14 -7.77
C GLU A 118 9.10 14.05 -8.90
N ILE A 119 10.00 13.56 -9.77
CA ILE A 119 10.55 14.31 -10.91
C ILE A 119 9.82 13.98 -12.21
N GLU A 120 9.66 12.69 -12.50
CA GLU A 120 9.15 12.20 -13.79
C GLU A 120 7.65 11.88 -13.74
N GLY A 121 7.09 11.62 -12.56
CA GLY A 121 5.71 11.16 -12.38
C GLY A 121 5.59 9.69 -11.94
N ILE A 122 4.37 9.28 -11.60
CA ILE A 122 4.08 7.98 -10.96
C ILE A 122 4.20 6.78 -11.90
N ASP A 123 4.13 7.01 -13.20
CA ASP A 123 4.22 6.02 -14.27
C ASP A 123 5.68 5.78 -14.72
N THR A 124 6.64 6.50 -14.12
CA THR A 124 8.06 6.32 -14.37
C THR A 124 8.53 4.89 -14.08
N GLY A 125 9.52 4.44 -14.84
CA GLY A 125 10.18 3.17 -14.60
C GLY A 125 11.11 3.25 -13.38
N LEU A 126 11.17 2.17 -12.60
CA LEU A 126 12.00 2.10 -11.39
C LEU A 126 13.12 1.04 -11.51
N ARG A 127 13.47 0.69 -12.75
CA ARG A 127 14.65 -0.13 -13.05
C ARG A 127 15.88 0.75 -13.19
N TYR A 128 17.04 0.12 -13.20
CA TYR A 128 18.31 0.83 -13.28
C TYR A 128 18.38 1.80 -14.46
N ASP A 129 18.00 1.36 -15.67
CA ASP A 129 18.14 2.18 -16.87
C ASP A 129 17.27 3.45 -16.79
N ASP A 130 16.02 3.32 -16.33
CA ASP A 130 15.12 4.46 -16.12
C ASP A 130 15.66 5.43 -15.05
N LEU A 131 16.10 4.89 -13.90
CA LEU A 131 16.66 5.70 -12.82
C LEU A 131 17.95 6.40 -13.23
N LYS A 132 18.80 5.73 -14.02
CA LYS A 132 20.04 6.31 -14.56
C LYS A 132 19.71 7.51 -15.45
N THR A 133 18.75 7.38 -16.36
CA THR A 133 18.30 8.49 -17.22
C THR A 133 17.81 9.68 -16.40
N THR A 134 16.98 9.47 -15.37
CA THR A 134 16.55 10.57 -14.48
C THR A 134 17.72 11.17 -13.70
N PHE A 135 18.66 10.37 -13.24
CA PHE A 135 19.79 10.89 -12.46
C PHE A 135 20.75 11.71 -13.34
N GLU A 136 21.00 11.25 -14.57
CA GLU A 136 21.80 11.96 -15.57
C GLU A 136 21.14 13.27 -16.00
N SER A 137 19.81 13.28 -16.21
CA SER A 137 19.07 14.51 -16.53
C SER A 137 19.08 15.52 -15.36
N GLN A 138 19.29 15.02 -14.13
CA GLN A 138 19.35 15.80 -12.90
C GLN A 138 20.80 15.99 -12.40
N ALA A 139 21.79 15.98 -13.30
CA ALA A 139 23.19 16.17 -12.94
C ALA A 139 23.43 17.46 -12.14
N SER A 140 22.75 18.55 -12.52
CA SER A 140 22.79 19.86 -11.86
C SER A 140 21.67 20.09 -10.83
N PHE A 141 21.06 19.03 -10.29
CA PHE A 141 19.97 19.12 -9.32
C PHE A 141 20.26 20.08 -8.16
N SER A 142 19.34 21.01 -7.93
CA SER A 142 19.44 21.97 -6.82
C SER A 142 18.83 21.39 -5.55
N THR A 143 19.61 21.40 -4.46
CA THR A 143 19.14 21.02 -3.11
C THR A 143 18.10 21.98 -2.53
N ARG A 144 17.87 23.13 -3.18
CA ARG A 144 16.86 24.14 -2.82
C ARG A 144 15.59 24.05 -3.67
N SER A 145 15.55 23.16 -4.67
CA SER A 145 14.39 22.98 -5.55
C SER A 145 13.13 22.55 -4.79
N ASN A 146 11.96 22.79 -5.38
CA ASN A 146 10.67 22.34 -4.83
C ASN A 146 10.64 20.82 -4.62
N VAL A 147 11.22 20.06 -5.54
CA VAL A 147 11.37 18.60 -5.42
C VAL A 147 12.21 18.23 -4.20
N ALA A 148 13.36 18.90 -3.99
CA ALA A 148 14.21 18.63 -2.83
C ALA A 148 13.50 18.95 -1.50
N GLN A 149 12.74 20.06 -1.44
CA GLN A 149 11.95 20.41 -0.26
C GLN A 149 10.85 19.39 -0.01
N ARG A 150 10.14 18.98 -1.07
CA ARG A 150 9.07 17.98 -1.01
C ARG A 150 9.59 16.61 -0.56
N LEU A 151 10.74 16.17 -1.07
CA LEU A 151 11.38 14.92 -0.63
C LEU A 151 11.74 14.95 0.87
N ARG A 152 12.25 16.07 1.39
CA ARG A 152 12.49 16.21 2.83
C ARG A 152 11.19 16.11 3.62
N LEU A 153 10.16 16.87 3.22
CA LEU A 153 8.84 16.86 3.87
C LEU A 153 8.20 15.47 3.89
N ILE A 154 8.38 14.66 2.84
CA ILE A 154 7.91 13.27 2.82
C ILE A 154 8.53 12.48 3.97
N PHE A 155 9.86 12.49 4.10
CA PHE A 155 10.53 11.70 5.13
C PHE A 155 10.41 12.30 6.53
N ASP A 156 10.27 13.62 6.67
CA ASP A 156 9.91 14.29 7.92
C ASP A 156 8.53 13.86 8.40
N TYR A 157 7.55 13.82 7.49
CA TYR A 157 6.20 13.36 7.80
C TYR A 157 6.19 11.89 8.20
N LEU A 158 6.91 11.03 7.46
CA LEU A 158 7.03 9.62 7.81
C LEU A 158 7.72 9.38 9.16
N ASP A 159 8.71 10.18 9.52
CA ASP A 159 9.35 10.10 10.83
C ASP A 159 8.36 10.40 11.97
N LYS A 160 7.39 11.30 11.73
CA LYS A 160 6.31 11.61 12.69
C LYS A 160 5.20 10.56 12.72
N VAL A 161 4.87 9.96 11.57
CA VAL A 161 3.87 8.89 11.45
C VAL A 161 4.25 7.69 12.28
N PHE A 162 5.53 7.30 12.28
CA PHE A 162 6.01 6.14 13.02
C PHE A 162 6.65 6.55 14.35
N PRO A 163 6.01 6.32 15.51
CA PRO A 163 6.59 6.72 16.79
C PRO A 163 7.84 5.90 17.13
N ASN A 164 7.86 4.61 16.78
CA ASN A 164 8.93 3.66 17.08
C ASN A 164 9.36 2.89 15.83
N ARG A 165 10.43 2.09 15.97
CA ARG A 165 10.84 1.12 14.95
C ARG A 165 9.68 0.19 14.61
N CYS A 166 9.38 0.07 13.32
CA CYS A 166 8.23 -0.67 12.82
C CYS A 166 8.67 -1.90 12.04
N ASP A 167 8.28 -3.08 12.52
CA ASP A 167 8.68 -4.36 11.94
C ASP A 167 8.05 -4.66 10.58
N THR A 168 7.00 -3.93 10.18
CA THR A 168 6.44 -4.05 8.83
C THR A 168 7.30 -3.34 7.78
N LEU A 169 8.16 -2.39 8.18
CA LEU A 169 9.06 -1.64 7.30
C LEU A 169 10.35 -2.44 6.97
N ARG A 170 10.20 -3.63 6.39
CA ARG A 170 11.31 -4.55 6.05
C ARG A 170 11.56 -4.74 4.55
N ASN A 171 10.68 -4.26 3.68
CA ASN A 171 10.78 -4.45 2.23
C ASN A 171 10.98 -3.11 1.51
N ARG A 172 12.00 -3.02 0.63
CA ARG A 172 12.35 -1.80 -0.13
C ARG A 172 11.16 -1.22 -0.91
N THR A 173 10.45 -2.06 -1.66
CA THR A 173 9.30 -1.67 -2.47
C THR A 173 8.13 -1.19 -1.60
N MET A 174 7.90 -1.82 -0.46
CA MET A 174 6.85 -1.41 0.49
C MET A 174 7.11 -0.03 1.07
N ILE A 175 8.35 0.24 1.47
CA ILE A 175 8.78 1.52 2.05
C ILE A 175 8.74 2.62 0.97
N GLN A 176 9.23 2.33 -0.24
CA GLN A 176 9.12 3.23 -1.39
C GLN A 176 7.67 3.61 -1.67
N SER A 177 6.78 2.61 -1.78
CA SER A 177 5.37 2.85 -2.05
C SER A 177 4.69 3.65 -0.93
N LEU A 178 5.21 3.58 0.29
CA LEU A 178 4.67 4.28 1.46
C LEU A 178 5.10 5.74 1.43
N ALA A 179 6.36 5.99 1.08
CA ALA A 179 6.85 7.35 0.82
C ALA A 179 6.12 8.02 -0.34
N THR A 180 5.77 7.29 -1.40
CA THR A 180 4.92 7.83 -2.48
C THR A 180 3.52 8.22 -1.99
N LEU A 181 2.87 7.39 -1.16
CA LEU A 181 1.58 7.73 -0.55
C LEU A 181 1.69 8.98 0.32
N ALA A 182 2.73 9.06 1.16
CA ALA A 182 3.01 10.26 1.95
C ALA A 182 3.22 11.50 1.07
N GLY A 183 3.94 11.35 -0.05
CA GLY A 183 4.07 12.38 -1.07
C GLY A 183 2.73 12.91 -1.58
N ARG A 184 1.72 12.04 -1.77
CA ARG A 184 0.37 12.48 -2.14
C ARG A 184 -0.31 13.26 -1.03
N LEU A 185 -0.26 12.76 0.21
CA LEU A 185 -0.90 13.39 1.37
C LEU A 185 -0.35 14.79 1.67
N ILE A 186 0.95 15.01 1.52
CA ILE A 186 1.53 16.32 1.84
C ILE A 186 1.23 17.38 0.78
N THR A 187 0.77 17.00 -0.42
CA THR A 187 0.59 17.90 -1.58
C THR A 187 -0.30 19.10 -1.28
N THR A 188 -1.37 18.90 -0.52
CA THR A 188 -2.33 19.98 -0.19
C THR A 188 -1.94 20.76 1.07
N GLY A 189 -0.90 20.32 1.79
CA GLY A 189 -0.53 20.86 3.10
C GLY A 189 -1.47 20.45 4.25
N LYS A 190 -2.56 19.71 4.00
CA LYS A 190 -3.58 19.33 5.01
C LYS A 190 -3.33 17.95 5.64
N HIS A 191 -2.07 17.52 5.70
CA HIS A 191 -1.67 16.21 6.22
C HIS A 191 -1.47 16.20 7.74
N SER A 192 -1.17 17.36 8.34
CA SER A 192 -0.89 17.45 9.78
C SER A 192 -2.08 17.03 10.64
N GLY A 193 -1.81 16.31 11.72
CA GLY A 193 -2.82 15.77 12.63
C GLY A 193 -3.37 14.40 12.22
N ARG A 194 -2.89 13.83 11.10
CA ARG A 194 -3.32 12.53 10.57
C ARG A 194 -2.28 11.44 10.73
N GLU A 195 -1.20 11.72 11.46
CA GLU A 195 -0.05 10.84 11.64
C GLU A 195 -0.46 9.51 12.28
N LYS A 196 -1.28 9.58 13.34
CA LYS A 196 -1.77 8.41 14.08
C LYS A 196 -2.67 7.53 13.21
N ASP A 197 -3.64 8.14 12.54
CA ASP A 197 -4.61 7.42 11.70
C ASP A 197 -3.91 6.79 10.49
N LEU A 198 -2.91 7.48 9.92
CA LEU A 198 -2.09 6.91 8.85
C LEU A 198 -1.24 5.75 9.35
N CYS A 199 -0.64 5.84 10.54
CA CYS A 199 0.11 4.74 11.13
C CYS A 199 -0.78 3.51 11.38
N GLN A 200 -2.00 3.73 11.87
CA GLN A 200 -2.99 2.68 12.07
C GLN A 200 -3.35 2.02 10.74
N PHE A 201 -3.74 2.82 9.73
CA PHE A 201 -4.03 2.33 8.39
C PHE A 201 -2.89 1.46 7.81
N LEU A 202 -1.65 1.93 7.90
CA LEU A 202 -0.50 1.21 7.33
C LEU A 202 -0.23 -0.11 8.05
N THR A 203 -0.55 -0.19 9.34
CA THR A 203 -0.45 -1.42 10.14
C THR A 203 -1.53 -2.41 9.71
N GLU A 204 -2.80 -1.99 9.73
CA GLU A 204 -3.94 -2.83 9.34
C GLU A 204 -3.84 -3.28 7.88
N PHE A 205 -3.42 -2.41 6.97
CA PHE A 205 -3.18 -2.77 5.57
C PHE A 205 -2.12 -3.87 5.43
N SER A 206 -1.05 -3.82 6.24
CA SER A 206 0.02 -4.81 6.19
C SER A 206 -0.43 -6.16 6.77
N GLU A 207 -1.19 -6.14 7.86
CA GLU A 207 -1.78 -7.33 8.47
C GLU A 207 -2.77 -8.01 7.52
N GLU A 208 -3.68 -7.23 6.91
CA GLU A 208 -4.66 -7.74 5.97
C GLU A 208 -4.02 -8.25 4.67
N LEU A 209 -2.98 -7.56 4.16
CA LEU A 209 -2.19 -8.05 3.03
C LEU A 209 -1.59 -9.43 3.36
N SER A 210 -0.97 -9.58 4.54
CA SER A 210 -0.40 -10.85 4.98
C SER A 210 -1.46 -11.94 5.12
N ARG A 211 -2.63 -11.60 5.67
CA ARG A 211 -3.76 -12.51 5.82
C ARG A 211 -4.26 -13.01 4.46
N GLN A 212 -4.49 -12.10 3.51
CA GLN A 212 -4.93 -12.45 2.15
C GLN A 212 -3.90 -13.33 1.43
N MET A 213 -2.60 -13.08 1.63
CA MET A 213 -1.56 -13.94 1.04
C MET A 213 -1.57 -15.35 1.65
N THR A 214 -1.88 -15.45 2.94
CA THR A 214 -1.99 -16.75 3.64
C THR A 214 -3.19 -17.57 3.15
N LEU A 215 -4.28 -16.91 2.76
CA LEU A 215 -5.46 -17.59 2.19
C LEU A 215 -5.23 -18.22 0.81
N GLY A 216 -4.21 -17.78 0.05
CA GLY A 216 -3.90 -18.33 -1.27
C GLY A 216 -5.08 -18.24 -2.24
N GLN A 217 -5.63 -19.39 -2.66
CA GLN A 217 -6.76 -19.45 -3.60
C GLN A 217 -8.09 -18.96 -2.98
N GLU A 218 -8.19 -18.94 -1.66
CA GLU A 218 -9.38 -18.47 -0.93
C GLU A 218 -9.35 -16.94 -0.70
N ALA A 219 -8.32 -16.24 -1.18
CA ALA A 219 -8.23 -14.80 -1.06
C ALA A 219 -9.39 -14.12 -1.80
N THR A 220 -10.13 -13.27 -1.08
CA THR A 220 -11.38 -12.69 -1.58
C THR A 220 -11.19 -11.28 -2.15
N ASP A 221 -10.11 -10.60 -1.80
CA ASP A 221 -9.91 -9.20 -2.16
C ASP A 221 -8.82 -9.06 -3.25
N PRO A 222 -9.22 -8.77 -4.50
CA PRO A 222 -8.30 -8.72 -5.64
C PRO A 222 -7.28 -7.59 -5.56
N ASP A 223 -7.54 -6.54 -4.76
CA ASP A 223 -6.59 -5.45 -4.57
C ASP A 223 -5.33 -5.94 -3.85
N TYR A 224 -5.47 -6.73 -2.78
CA TYR A 224 -4.30 -7.25 -2.04
C TYR A 224 -3.49 -8.24 -2.90
N ILE A 225 -4.15 -9.06 -3.71
CA ILE A 225 -3.50 -9.99 -4.66
C ILE A 225 -2.73 -9.19 -5.72
N THR A 226 -3.36 -8.19 -6.31
CA THR A 226 -2.72 -7.32 -7.31
C THR A 226 -1.56 -6.57 -6.69
N PHE A 227 -1.75 -6.01 -5.50
CA PHE A 227 -0.73 -5.30 -4.75
C PHE A 227 0.50 -6.19 -4.51
N GLN A 228 0.33 -7.41 -4.01
CA GLN A 228 1.47 -8.33 -3.81
C GLN A 228 2.19 -8.67 -5.13
N LYS A 229 1.46 -8.91 -6.22
CA LYS A 229 2.06 -9.16 -7.54
C LYS A 229 2.96 -8.01 -7.99
N THR A 230 2.57 -6.77 -7.72
CA THR A 230 3.39 -5.60 -8.05
C THR A 230 4.59 -5.42 -7.12
N VAL A 231 4.59 -6.00 -5.91
CA VAL A 231 5.75 -6.00 -5.01
C VAL A 231 6.80 -7.00 -5.51
N ASN A 232 6.35 -8.14 -6.04
CA ASN A 232 7.21 -9.22 -6.52
C ASN A 232 7.76 -8.99 -7.94
N SER A 233 7.17 -8.08 -8.70
CA SER A 233 7.60 -7.75 -10.07
C SER A 233 8.02 -6.29 -10.17
N ASN A 234 9.04 -5.99 -10.98
CA ASN A 234 9.45 -4.62 -11.26
C ASN A 234 9.07 -4.26 -12.71
N VAL A 235 7.78 -4.09 -12.97
CA VAL A 235 7.24 -3.69 -14.29
C VAL A 235 6.90 -2.21 -14.25
N ARG A 236 7.06 -1.52 -15.38
CA ARG A 236 6.60 -0.13 -15.54
C ARG A 236 5.12 -0.05 -15.14
N ARG A 237 4.71 1.01 -14.45
CA ARG A 237 3.37 1.21 -13.85
C ARG A 237 3.06 0.47 -12.54
N ASN A 238 3.90 -0.46 -12.07
CA ASN A 238 3.66 -1.13 -10.79
C ASN A 238 3.58 -0.16 -9.60
N ALA A 239 4.39 0.91 -9.61
CA ALA A 239 4.33 1.95 -8.60
C ALA A 239 2.98 2.67 -8.57
N GLN A 240 2.44 3.01 -9.75
CA GLN A 240 1.09 3.56 -9.89
C GLN A 240 0.04 2.62 -9.31
N ILE A 241 0.00 1.36 -9.74
CA ILE A 241 -1.01 0.40 -9.26
C ILE A 241 -0.99 0.27 -7.73
N ARG A 242 0.20 0.19 -7.11
CA ARG A 242 0.32 0.18 -5.63
C ARG A 242 -0.23 1.45 -4.99
N ASN A 243 0.05 2.60 -5.59
CA ASN A 243 -0.43 3.88 -5.08
C ASN A 243 -1.95 3.98 -5.20
N GLU A 244 -2.53 3.62 -6.34
CA GLU A 244 -3.99 3.60 -6.57
C GLU A 244 -4.69 2.73 -5.51
N ILE A 245 -4.19 1.51 -5.28
CA ILE A 245 -4.74 0.58 -4.29
C ILE A 245 -4.64 1.16 -2.87
N ARG A 246 -3.48 1.70 -2.49
CA ARG A 246 -3.30 2.28 -1.15
C ARG A 246 -4.17 3.51 -0.92
N LEU A 247 -4.29 4.41 -1.90
CA LEU A 247 -5.18 5.56 -1.82
C LEU A 247 -6.64 5.12 -1.64
N ARG A 248 -7.09 4.12 -2.42
CA ARG A 248 -8.44 3.58 -2.30
C ARG A 248 -8.70 2.98 -0.93
N LYS A 249 -7.79 2.12 -0.46
CA LYS A 249 -7.92 1.48 0.87
C LYS A 249 -7.84 2.50 2.00
N LEU A 250 -7.03 3.56 1.86
CA LEU A 250 -6.96 4.65 2.83
C LEU A 250 -8.29 5.43 2.91
N LEU A 251 -8.88 5.76 1.76
CA LEU A 251 -10.16 6.47 1.69
C LEU A 251 -11.34 5.63 2.20
N VAL A 252 -11.25 4.30 2.08
CA VAL A 252 -12.20 3.36 2.71
C VAL A 252 -11.90 3.16 4.19
N PHE A 253 -10.65 3.27 4.64
CA PHE A 253 -10.31 3.20 6.05
C PHE A 253 -10.84 4.44 6.80
N ASP A 254 -10.51 5.63 6.31
CA ASP A 254 -11.01 6.90 6.82
C ASP A 254 -11.26 7.90 5.67
N PRO A 255 -12.54 8.17 5.35
CA PRO A 255 -12.93 9.14 4.32
C PRO A 255 -12.39 10.56 4.55
N SER A 256 -12.01 10.93 5.79
CA SER A 256 -11.49 12.26 6.10
C SER A 256 -10.13 12.55 5.43
N PHE A 257 -9.40 11.52 5.01
CA PHE A 257 -8.18 11.68 4.20
C PHE A 257 -8.42 12.33 2.84
N ALA A 258 -9.68 12.35 2.35
CA ALA A 258 -10.07 13.10 1.16
C ALA A 258 -9.71 14.59 1.26
N ASP A 259 -9.70 15.17 2.46
CA ASP A 259 -9.31 16.56 2.68
C ASP A 259 -7.81 16.79 2.43
N ALA A 260 -6.98 15.82 2.82
CA ALA A 260 -5.52 15.85 2.61
C ALA A 260 -5.13 15.53 1.16
N LEU A 261 -5.90 14.68 0.49
CA LEU A 261 -5.64 14.26 -0.88
C LEU A 261 -6.16 15.25 -1.93
N GLY A 262 -7.23 15.97 -1.63
CA GLY A 262 -7.92 16.83 -2.59
C GLY A 262 -8.52 16.04 -3.77
N ALA A 263 -9.09 16.75 -4.75
CA ALA A 263 -9.76 16.12 -5.89
C ALA A 263 -8.82 15.22 -6.72
N SER A 264 -7.55 15.63 -6.90
CA SER A 264 -6.57 14.86 -7.67
C SER A 264 -6.26 13.51 -7.03
N GLY A 265 -6.04 13.45 -5.72
CA GLY A 265 -5.77 12.18 -5.03
C GLY A 265 -6.99 11.25 -4.99
N ILE A 266 -8.22 11.80 -4.99
CA ILE A 266 -9.45 11.00 -5.12
C ILE A 266 -9.51 10.37 -6.51
N VAL A 267 -9.24 11.12 -7.58
CA VAL A 267 -9.21 10.59 -8.95
C VAL A 267 -8.12 9.52 -9.08
N GLU A 268 -6.92 9.77 -8.53
CA GLU A 268 -5.79 8.83 -8.55
C GLU A 268 -6.10 7.52 -7.80
N SER A 269 -7.00 7.50 -6.82
CA SER A 269 -7.39 6.26 -6.13
C SER A 269 -8.14 5.24 -7.02
N ALA A 270 -8.62 5.68 -8.18
CA ALA A 270 -9.38 4.86 -9.13
C ALA A 270 -10.55 4.08 -8.47
N MET A 271 -11.31 4.75 -7.58
CA MET A 271 -12.40 4.17 -6.78
C MET A 271 -13.36 3.30 -7.60
N ALA A 272 -13.68 3.73 -8.83
CA ALA A 272 -14.64 3.07 -9.71
C ALA A 272 -14.39 1.57 -9.90
N ARG A 273 -13.11 1.17 -10.02
CA ARG A 273 -12.75 -0.25 -10.15
C ARG A 273 -13.10 -1.04 -8.89
N GLY A 274 -12.70 -0.52 -7.73
CA GLY A 274 -12.97 -1.18 -6.44
C GLY A 274 -14.46 -1.25 -6.12
N ILE A 275 -15.25 -0.25 -6.50
CA ILE A 275 -16.72 -0.24 -6.38
C ILE A 275 -17.33 -1.37 -7.22
N GLY A 276 -16.92 -1.50 -8.48
CA GLY A 276 -17.41 -2.57 -9.36
C GLY A 276 -17.10 -3.96 -8.82
N ASP A 277 -15.89 -4.16 -8.30
CA ASP A 277 -15.48 -5.44 -7.72
C ASP A 277 -16.19 -5.74 -6.40
N ALA A 278 -16.38 -4.73 -5.54
CA ALA A 278 -17.16 -4.87 -4.29
C ALA A 278 -18.62 -5.25 -4.59
N GLY A 279 -19.24 -4.63 -5.59
CA GLY A 279 -20.59 -4.99 -6.02
C GLY A 279 -20.73 -6.47 -6.40
N LYS A 280 -19.77 -7.01 -7.17
CA LYS A 280 -19.73 -8.43 -7.53
C LYS A 280 -19.53 -9.34 -6.31
N ARG A 281 -18.64 -8.98 -5.38
CA ARG A 281 -18.40 -9.76 -4.16
C ARG A 281 -19.64 -9.80 -3.27
N ILE A 282 -20.32 -8.68 -3.09
CA ILE A 282 -21.58 -8.62 -2.33
C ILE A 282 -22.66 -9.49 -2.98
N GLN A 283 -22.82 -9.43 -4.31
CA GLN A 283 -23.77 -10.31 -5.01
C GLN A 283 -23.46 -11.79 -4.75
N ASN A 284 -22.19 -12.19 -4.86
CA ASN A 284 -21.77 -13.55 -4.58
C ASN A 284 -22.02 -13.96 -3.12
N LEU A 285 -21.73 -13.08 -2.16
CA LEU A 285 -22.00 -13.31 -0.73
C LEU A 285 -23.50 -13.46 -0.47
N ILE A 286 -24.33 -12.64 -1.10
CA ILE A 286 -25.79 -12.75 -0.98
C ILE A 286 -26.27 -14.11 -1.52
N SER A 287 -25.79 -14.55 -2.67
CA SER A 287 -26.12 -15.88 -3.21
C SER A 287 -25.75 -16.99 -2.23
N GLN A 288 -24.54 -16.96 -1.65
CA GLN A 288 -24.10 -17.93 -0.65
C GLN A 288 -24.94 -17.90 0.64
N LYS A 289 -25.38 -16.70 1.06
CA LYS A 289 -26.24 -16.53 2.24
C LYS A 289 -27.66 -17.01 1.96
N ASN A 290 -28.20 -16.79 0.76
CA ASN A 290 -29.47 -17.36 0.34
C ASN A 290 -29.42 -18.89 0.33
N GLU A 291 -28.41 -19.51 -0.27
CA GLU A 291 -28.24 -20.96 -0.25
C GLU A 291 -28.17 -21.53 1.17
N SER A 292 -27.48 -20.83 2.08
CA SER A 292 -27.36 -21.27 3.47
C SER A 292 -28.66 -21.08 4.24
N TYR A 293 -29.36 -19.95 4.07
CA TYR A 293 -30.61 -19.68 4.76
C TYR A 293 -31.74 -20.59 4.24
N ALA A 294 -31.79 -20.84 2.94
CA ALA A 294 -32.75 -21.75 2.31
C ALA A 294 -32.60 -23.19 2.79
N ARG A 295 -31.37 -23.65 3.07
CA ARG A 295 -31.14 -24.95 3.72
C ARG A 295 -31.74 -25.01 5.14
N ASP A 296 -31.71 -23.91 5.87
CA ASP A 296 -32.21 -23.85 7.26
C ASP A 296 -33.73 -23.57 7.36
N HIS A 297 -34.31 -22.82 6.40
CA HIS A 297 -35.68 -22.29 6.50
C HIS A 297 -36.60 -22.63 5.31
N GLY A 298 -36.06 -23.15 4.20
CA GLY A 298 -36.82 -23.48 3.00
C GLY A 298 -37.22 -22.30 2.11
N GLU A 299 -36.65 -21.11 2.34
CA GLU A 299 -36.82 -19.91 1.51
C GLU A 299 -35.53 -19.08 1.46
N ASP A 300 -35.41 -18.12 0.55
CA ASP A 300 -34.25 -17.22 0.47
C ASP A 300 -34.28 -16.14 1.56
N LEU A 301 -33.10 -15.80 2.10
CA LEU A 301 -32.94 -14.69 3.03
C LEU A 301 -33.24 -13.35 2.34
N PHE A 302 -32.59 -13.11 1.20
CA PHE A 302 -32.79 -11.97 0.33
C PHE A 302 -33.76 -12.36 -0.78
N LYS A 303 -35.03 -11.97 -0.65
CA LYS A 303 -36.09 -12.37 -1.57
C LYS A 303 -35.78 -11.93 -3.03
N PRO A 304 -35.75 -12.86 -4.01
CA PRO A 304 -35.55 -12.52 -5.40
C PRO A 304 -36.83 -11.89 -5.97
N THR A 305 -36.72 -10.67 -6.51
CA THR A 305 -37.79 -9.92 -7.16
C THR A 305 -37.22 -9.14 -8.33
N ASN A 306 -38.06 -8.70 -9.27
CA ASN A 306 -37.61 -7.84 -10.38
C ASN A 306 -36.90 -6.57 -9.88
N LYS A 307 -37.30 -6.04 -8.72
CA LYS A 307 -36.66 -4.87 -8.09
C LYS A 307 -35.27 -5.22 -7.54
N THR A 308 -35.11 -6.36 -6.85
CA THR A 308 -33.79 -6.75 -6.33
C THR A 308 -32.83 -7.12 -7.44
N THR A 309 -33.29 -7.78 -8.51
CA THR A 309 -32.48 -8.04 -9.70
C THR A 309 -31.97 -6.75 -10.35
N LYS A 310 -32.84 -5.75 -10.53
CA LYS A 310 -32.43 -4.43 -11.03
C LYS A 310 -31.47 -3.74 -10.06
N ALA A 311 -31.76 -3.75 -8.75
CA ALA A 311 -30.88 -3.14 -7.76
C ALA A 311 -29.49 -3.78 -7.75
N PHE A 312 -29.38 -5.10 -7.96
CA PHE A 312 -28.10 -5.78 -8.10
C PHE A 312 -27.32 -5.30 -9.33
N SER A 313 -27.95 -5.06 -10.48
CA SER A 313 -27.21 -4.54 -11.64
C SER A 313 -26.61 -3.15 -11.41
N GLU A 314 -27.16 -2.38 -10.47
CA GLU A 314 -26.70 -1.01 -10.16
C GLU A 314 -25.72 -0.94 -8.98
N ILE A 315 -25.63 -1.96 -8.12
CA ILE A 315 -24.89 -1.87 -6.84
C ILE A 315 -23.43 -1.46 -7.01
N GLY A 316 -22.78 -1.96 -8.07
CA GLY A 316 -21.38 -1.72 -8.40
C GLY A 316 -21.15 -0.64 -9.47
N LYS A 317 -22.18 0.13 -9.85
CA LYS A 317 -22.00 1.26 -10.80
C LYS A 317 -21.54 2.50 -10.03
N PRO A 318 -20.41 3.13 -10.41
CA PRO A 318 -19.90 4.30 -9.70
C PRO A 318 -20.88 5.47 -9.73
N ILE A 319 -21.21 6.01 -8.55
CA ILE A 319 -22.03 7.21 -8.42
C ILE A 319 -21.19 8.48 -8.59
N ARG A 320 -21.76 9.49 -9.25
CA ARG A 320 -21.08 10.73 -9.65
C ARG A 320 -21.65 12.00 -9.02
N GLY A 321 -22.61 11.86 -8.12
CA GLY A 321 -23.22 13.01 -7.46
C GLY A 321 -24.42 12.66 -6.60
N TYR A 322 -25.05 13.69 -6.07
CA TYR A 322 -26.12 13.56 -5.09
C TYR A 322 -27.38 12.86 -5.63
N THR A 323 -27.79 13.11 -6.87
CA THR A 323 -28.95 12.44 -7.47
C THR A 323 -28.73 10.93 -7.57
N GLU A 324 -27.60 10.51 -8.15
CA GLU A 324 -27.24 9.09 -8.29
C GLU A 324 -27.06 8.42 -6.91
N TYR A 325 -26.54 9.14 -5.91
CA TYR A 325 -26.47 8.66 -4.54
C TYR A 325 -27.85 8.30 -3.97
N ARG A 326 -28.87 9.14 -4.17
CA ARG A 326 -30.24 8.88 -3.69
C ARG A 326 -30.86 7.66 -4.36
N GLU A 327 -30.72 7.56 -5.68
CA GLU A 327 -31.21 6.40 -6.45
C GLU A 327 -30.51 5.10 -6.02
N TRP A 328 -29.19 5.17 -5.81
CA TRP A 328 -28.40 4.05 -5.35
C TRP A 328 -28.75 3.63 -3.90
N LEU A 329 -29.00 4.58 -3.00
CA LEU A 329 -29.50 4.29 -1.65
C LEU A 329 -30.86 3.59 -1.65
N ASP A 330 -31.78 4.01 -2.52
CA ASP A 330 -33.07 3.33 -2.66
C ASP A 330 -32.87 1.88 -3.13
N ASN A 331 -31.96 1.63 -4.08
CA ASN A 331 -31.59 0.27 -4.51
C ASN A 331 -31.01 -0.56 -3.35
N LEU A 332 -30.09 0.00 -2.57
CA LEU A 332 -29.54 -0.66 -1.39
C LEU A 332 -30.62 -0.97 -0.34
N TYR A 333 -31.56 -0.04 -0.12
CA TYR A 333 -32.69 -0.25 0.78
C TYR A 333 -33.57 -1.41 0.32
N PHE A 334 -33.87 -1.51 -0.98
CA PHE A 334 -34.61 -2.66 -1.51
C PHE A 334 -33.88 -3.98 -1.26
N ILE A 335 -32.56 -4.04 -1.46
CA ILE A 335 -31.75 -5.24 -1.23
C ILE A 335 -31.69 -5.56 0.27
N PHE A 336 -31.15 -4.66 1.08
CA PHE A 336 -30.73 -4.96 2.44
C PHE A 336 -31.80 -4.74 3.51
N ARG A 337 -32.96 -4.18 3.14
CA ARG A 337 -34.08 -3.99 4.06
C ARG A 337 -35.34 -4.69 3.58
N GLU A 338 -35.88 -4.31 2.42
CA GLU A 338 -37.18 -4.84 1.97
C GLU A 338 -37.10 -6.32 1.58
N SER A 339 -36.06 -6.75 0.87
CA SER A 339 -35.95 -8.14 0.42
C SER A 339 -35.76 -9.12 1.58
N VAL A 340 -35.11 -8.66 2.65
CA VAL A 340 -34.88 -9.42 3.88
C VAL A 340 -36.16 -9.50 4.72
N GLY A 341 -36.91 -8.38 4.82
CA GLY A 341 -38.17 -8.34 5.55
C GLY A 341 -37.96 -8.63 7.04
N MET A 342 -38.67 -9.63 7.58
CA MET A 342 -38.60 -9.99 9.00
C MET A 342 -37.59 -11.11 9.31
N ARG A 343 -36.92 -11.68 8.29
CA ARG A 343 -36.11 -12.91 8.39
C ARG A 343 -34.86 -12.84 9.28
N LEU A 344 -34.48 -11.64 9.72
CA LEU A 344 -33.40 -11.46 10.67
C LEU A 344 -33.89 -11.27 12.12
N ASP A 345 -35.20 -11.33 12.37
CA ASP A 345 -35.80 -11.22 13.71
C ASP A 345 -35.28 -10.02 14.54
N GLY A 346 -35.00 -8.91 13.86
CA GLY A 346 -34.46 -7.70 14.48
C GLY A 346 -32.95 -7.67 14.68
N ALA A 347 -32.22 -8.76 14.42
CA ALA A 347 -30.76 -8.84 14.44
C ALA A 347 -30.13 -8.23 13.18
N TRP A 348 -30.42 -6.94 12.95
CA TRP A 348 -29.91 -6.21 11.79
C TRP A 348 -28.43 -5.88 11.93
N PRO A 349 -27.59 -6.23 10.93
CA PRO A 349 -26.22 -5.73 10.87
C PRO A 349 -26.18 -4.20 10.81
N GLN A 350 -25.06 -3.63 11.27
CA GLN A 350 -24.95 -2.18 11.42
C GLN A 350 -25.06 -1.46 10.08
N SER A 351 -24.43 -1.96 9.02
CA SER A 351 -24.52 -1.38 7.67
C SER A 351 -25.94 -1.43 7.09
N PHE A 352 -26.74 -2.44 7.43
CA PHE A 352 -28.13 -2.56 6.96
C PHE A 352 -29.02 -1.54 7.68
N ALA A 353 -28.78 -1.36 8.99
CA ALA A 353 -29.42 -0.30 9.77
C ALA A 353 -29.00 1.10 9.28
N ASP A 354 -27.73 1.29 8.91
CA ASP A 354 -27.21 2.53 8.35
C ASP A 354 -27.87 2.87 7.02
N ILE A 355 -28.04 1.91 6.09
CA ILE A 355 -28.80 2.12 4.84
C ILE A 355 -30.21 2.63 5.12
N ASN A 356 -30.92 1.98 6.04
CA ASN A 356 -32.28 2.38 6.40
C ASN A 356 -32.30 3.83 6.92
N LEU A 357 -31.37 4.19 7.81
CA LEU A 357 -31.25 5.55 8.34
C LEU A 357 -30.93 6.56 7.23
N LEU A 358 -29.92 6.29 6.40
CA LEU A 358 -29.49 7.16 5.31
C LEU A 358 -30.63 7.38 4.30
N ARG A 359 -31.32 6.31 3.88
CA ARG A 359 -32.46 6.41 2.97
C ARG A 359 -33.62 7.19 3.59
N THR A 360 -33.92 7.00 4.88
CA THR A 360 -34.93 7.81 5.59
C THR A 360 -34.55 9.28 5.62
N ALA A 361 -33.25 9.62 5.70
CA ALA A 361 -32.79 11.01 5.66
C ALA A 361 -33.18 11.71 4.36
N GLU A 362 -33.09 10.99 3.24
CA GLU A 362 -33.24 11.53 1.88
C GLU A 362 -34.69 11.71 1.42
N ARG A 363 -35.68 11.19 2.17
CA ARG A 363 -37.11 11.23 1.80
C ARG A 363 -37.94 12.28 2.55
N HIS A 364 -37.31 13.34 3.07
CA HIS A 364 -37.94 14.50 3.74
C HIS A 364 -38.74 14.23 5.02
N ASP A 365 -38.94 12.96 5.39
CA ASP A 365 -39.63 12.53 6.63
C ASP A 365 -38.83 12.82 7.92
N VAL A 366 -37.70 13.50 7.81
CA VAL A 366 -36.88 13.91 8.96
C VAL A 366 -37.44 15.17 9.62
N ASP A 367 -38.19 15.99 8.88
CA ASP A 367 -38.56 17.34 9.29
C ASP A 367 -39.97 17.45 9.89
N HIS A 368 -40.69 16.33 9.98
CA HIS A 368 -42.00 16.26 10.60
C HIS A 368 -41.90 15.77 12.05
N GLY A 369 -42.45 16.56 12.98
CA GLY A 369 -42.54 16.23 14.40
C GLY A 369 -41.99 17.31 15.34
N ASP A 370 -41.97 16.99 16.63
CA ASP A 370 -41.45 17.87 17.69
C ASP A 370 -40.01 18.32 17.41
N ALA A 371 -39.73 19.61 17.61
CA ALA A 371 -38.45 20.23 17.25
C ALA A 371 -37.22 19.59 17.93
N SER A 372 -37.36 19.09 19.16
CA SER A 372 -36.29 18.40 19.88
C SER A 372 -36.01 17.03 19.27
N LYS A 373 -37.07 16.27 18.94
CA LYS A 373 -36.97 14.97 18.27
C LYS A 373 -36.39 15.11 16.86
N THR A 374 -36.81 16.12 16.11
CA THR A 374 -36.28 16.45 14.78
C THR A 374 -34.78 16.78 14.83
N ARG A 375 -34.34 17.58 15.81
CA ARG A 375 -32.90 17.89 16.00
C ARG A 375 -32.09 16.64 16.34
N SER A 376 -32.58 15.78 17.23
CA SER A 376 -31.91 14.53 17.58
C SER A 376 -31.81 13.59 16.38
N LYS A 377 -32.88 13.46 15.58
CA LYS A 377 -32.93 12.67 14.34
C LYS A 377 -31.90 13.19 13.34
N ARG A 378 -31.85 14.49 13.06
CA ARG A 378 -30.83 15.10 12.18
C ARG A 378 -29.40 14.86 12.68
N LYS A 379 -29.14 14.95 13.98
CA LYS A 379 -27.81 14.68 14.56
C LYS A 379 -27.39 13.22 14.35
N LYS A 380 -28.30 12.27 14.56
CA LYS A 380 -28.05 10.84 14.32
C LYS A 380 -27.76 10.57 12.84
N LEU A 381 -28.58 11.11 11.93
CA LEU A 381 -28.41 10.93 10.49
C LEU A 381 -27.09 11.53 9.99
N GLY A 382 -26.77 12.75 10.42
CA GLY A 382 -25.50 13.39 10.09
C GLY A 382 -24.29 12.62 10.63
N SER A 383 -24.42 11.97 11.79
CA SER A 383 -23.37 11.09 12.33
C SER A 383 -23.16 9.84 11.49
N VAL A 384 -24.24 9.22 10.99
CA VAL A 384 -24.13 8.05 10.11
C VAL A 384 -23.52 8.46 8.77
N PHE A 385 -23.96 9.57 8.17
CA PHE A 385 -23.34 10.02 6.92
C PHE A 385 -21.87 10.43 7.08
N PHE A 386 -21.50 10.97 8.24
CA PHE A 386 -20.10 11.30 8.57
C PHE A 386 -19.20 10.07 8.58
N LYS A 387 -19.68 8.92 9.08
CA LYS A 387 -18.97 7.63 9.02
C LYS A 387 -18.53 7.28 7.60
N TYR A 388 -19.34 7.60 6.59
CA TYR A 388 -19.09 7.20 5.20
C TYR A 388 -18.44 8.29 4.34
N SER A 389 -18.50 9.56 4.74
CA SER A 389 -18.12 10.70 3.89
C SER A 389 -17.12 11.67 4.51
N GLY A 390 -16.85 11.56 5.83
CA GLY A 390 -16.17 12.61 6.59
C GLY A 390 -16.97 13.93 6.66
N ASN A 391 -18.22 13.94 6.24
CA ASN A 391 -19.12 15.10 6.16
C ASN A 391 -20.49 14.77 6.75
N LYS A 392 -21.23 15.77 7.23
CA LYS A 392 -22.53 15.53 7.90
C LYS A 392 -23.74 15.67 6.97
N THR A 393 -23.56 16.26 5.80
CA THR A 393 -24.65 16.65 4.90
C THR A 393 -24.38 16.16 3.47
N PRO A 394 -25.20 15.24 2.94
CA PRO A 394 -25.05 14.74 1.57
C PRO A 394 -25.19 15.82 0.49
N ALA A 395 -26.16 16.71 0.63
CA ALA A 395 -26.47 17.74 -0.37
C ALA A 395 -25.33 18.75 -0.62
N THR A 396 -24.40 18.89 0.33
CA THR A 396 -23.24 19.80 0.21
C THR A 396 -21.94 19.05 -0.11
N LEU A 397 -21.99 17.73 -0.31
CA LEU A 397 -20.82 16.94 -0.60
C LEU A 397 -20.38 17.16 -2.06
N ALA A 398 -19.08 17.38 -2.27
CA ALA A 398 -18.52 17.51 -3.61
C ALA A 398 -18.76 16.23 -4.44
N PRO A 399 -19.13 16.33 -5.73
CA PRO A 399 -19.47 15.18 -6.58
C PRO A 399 -18.46 14.02 -6.54
N GLU A 400 -17.16 14.33 -6.59
CA GLU A 400 -16.07 13.36 -6.59
C GLU A 400 -15.97 12.54 -5.28
N ARG A 401 -16.51 13.05 -4.16
CA ARG A 401 -16.48 12.35 -2.87
C ARG A 401 -17.56 11.28 -2.73
N PHE A 402 -18.60 11.29 -3.57
CA PHE A 402 -19.64 10.26 -3.50
C PHE A 402 -19.09 8.86 -3.80
N ALA A 403 -18.04 8.74 -4.62
CA ALA A 403 -17.36 7.46 -4.84
C ALA A 403 -16.72 6.89 -3.55
N ILE A 404 -16.29 7.76 -2.63
CA ILE A 404 -15.76 7.35 -1.32
C ILE A 404 -16.88 6.82 -0.43
N VAL A 405 -17.99 7.56 -0.37
CA VAL A 405 -19.21 7.15 0.35
C VAL A 405 -19.66 5.78 -0.11
N GLN A 406 -19.74 5.61 -1.43
CA GLN A 406 -20.14 4.36 -2.05
C GLN A 406 -19.20 3.21 -1.65
N ALA A 407 -17.89 3.40 -1.80
CA ALA A 407 -16.93 2.35 -1.52
C ALA A 407 -16.88 1.98 -0.03
N LYS A 408 -16.95 2.96 0.88
CA LYS A 408 -17.00 2.68 2.32
C LYS A 408 -18.26 1.91 2.71
N LEU A 409 -19.42 2.33 2.20
CA LEU A 409 -20.68 1.66 2.51
C LEU A 409 -20.70 0.24 1.92
N LEU A 410 -20.18 0.04 0.70
CA LEU A 410 -20.02 -1.29 0.13
C LEU A 410 -19.06 -2.17 0.94
N ALA A 411 -17.95 -1.62 1.44
CA ALA A 411 -17.03 -2.37 2.30
C ALA A 411 -17.71 -2.85 3.60
N ASP A 412 -18.45 -1.96 4.28
CA ASP A 412 -19.19 -2.31 5.50
C ASP A 412 -20.29 -3.35 5.20
N LEU A 413 -20.98 -3.24 4.06
CA LEU A 413 -21.98 -4.21 3.62
C LEU A 413 -21.36 -5.58 3.31
N GLU A 414 -20.21 -5.60 2.66
CA GLU A 414 -19.48 -6.83 2.35
C GLU A 414 -19.09 -7.55 3.64
N GLU A 415 -18.53 -6.83 4.61
CA GLU A 415 -18.14 -7.37 5.92
C GLU A 415 -19.35 -7.90 6.70
N ASP A 416 -20.41 -7.10 6.84
CA ASP A 416 -21.61 -7.49 7.56
C ASP A 416 -22.33 -8.66 6.88
N THR A 417 -22.40 -8.68 5.54
CA THR A 417 -23.01 -9.79 4.80
C THR A 417 -22.20 -11.06 4.98
N LYS A 418 -20.86 -10.99 4.92
CA LYS A 418 -19.97 -12.13 5.17
C LYS A 418 -20.18 -12.71 6.57
N ASN A 419 -20.26 -11.84 7.57
CA ASN A 419 -20.41 -12.22 8.97
C ASN A 419 -21.86 -12.49 9.41
N LEU A 420 -22.83 -12.32 8.49
CA LEU A 420 -24.25 -12.47 8.77
C LEU A 420 -24.58 -13.86 9.31
N LYS A 421 -25.34 -13.89 10.41
CA LYS A 421 -25.87 -15.08 11.08
C LYS A 421 -27.35 -14.89 11.37
N TRP A 422 -28.07 -15.98 11.46
CA TRP A 422 -29.51 -16.03 11.77
C TRP A 422 -29.79 -17.18 12.75
N ALA A 423 -30.96 -17.14 13.40
CA ALA A 423 -31.45 -18.27 14.17
C ALA A 423 -31.73 -19.44 13.22
N LYS A 424 -31.37 -20.67 13.61
CA LYS A 424 -31.70 -21.85 12.78
C LYS A 424 -33.20 -22.10 12.82
N GLY A 425 -33.78 -22.39 11.65
CA GLY A 425 -35.19 -22.74 11.54
C GLY A 425 -35.54 -24.02 12.30
N PRO A 426 -36.84 -24.25 12.58
CA PRO A 426 -37.26 -25.51 13.19
C PRO A 426 -36.84 -26.67 12.28
N VAL A 427 -36.09 -27.62 12.82
CA VAL A 427 -35.70 -28.84 12.10
C VAL A 427 -36.98 -29.55 11.67
N LYS A 428 -37.28 -29.55 10.37
CA LYS A 428 -38.34 -30.40 9.83
C LYS A 428 -37.90 -31.85 10.02
N THR A 429 -38.36 -32.49 11.09
CA THR A 429 -38.29 -33.95 11.23
C THR A 429 -39.04 -34.54 10.06
N ALA A 430 -38.33 -35.25 9.18
CA ALA A 430 -38.93 -35.98 8.08
C ALA A 430 -39.92 -37.00 8.67
N THR A 431 -41.21 -36.81 8.40
CA THR A 431 -42.25 -37.85 8.52
C THR A 431 -42.28 -38.69 7.26
#